data_AF-A0A1W9NX40-F1
#
_entry.id   AF-A0A1W9NX40-F1
#
_cell.length_a   1.000
_cell.length_b   1.000
_cell.length_c   1.000
_cell.angle_alpha   90.00
_cell.angle_beta   90.00
_cell.angle_gamma   90.00
#
_symmetry.space_group_name_H-M   'P 1'
#
loop_
_entity.id
_entity.type
_entity.pdbx_description
1 polymer ?
#
loop_
_entity_poly.entity_id
_entity_poly.type
_entity_poly.pdbx_seq_one_letter_code
_entity_poly.pdbx_strand_id
1 'polypeptide(L)'
;MNKRILLSLVTVVAVLAIVSSATIAYYSDTEKSTGNTFMAGSIDLEIDNESYYNGEYQPGTSWALDDLTDQLFFNFTDLKPGDWGEDTVSLHVESNKAWACANITLTESKENGMTNPESKVDSTWGQWGGELDDNLSFVFWIDDGDNVWEQDEQKLMSGKASDLPQDGTGVTYTLADSEENNVGGSKGDPLCCGSTYHIGKAWCFGEMSINRAPEAAYDGPTDDDVPDNYFTCDGSNVGNESQTDTVKGDITFYAEQYRNNPNFTCDSWTP
;
A
#
# COMPACT_ATOMS: atom_id res chain seq x y z
N MET A 1 70.08 -65.44 43.13
CA MET A 1 69.25 -64.70 42.15
C MET A 1 70.10 -63.58 41.54
N ASN A 2 70.32 -63.57 40.23
CA ASN A 2 71.31 -62.70 39.58
C ASN A 2 70.80 -61.26 39.52
N LYS A 3 71.51 -60.30 40.12
CA LYS A 3 71.12 -58.87 40.17
C LYS A 3 70.81 -58.27 38.77
N ARG A 4 71.43 -58.82 37.72
CA ARG A 4 71.20 -58.44 36.32
C ARG A 4 69.80 -58.81 35.78
N ILE A 5 69.20 -59.90 36.26
CA ILE A 5 67.87 -60.35 35.81
C ILE A 5 66.77 -59.54 36.50
N LEU A 6 66.97 -59.19 37.78
CA LEU A 6 66.02 -58.35 38.51
C LEU A 6 65.95 -56.93 37.94
N LEU A 7 67.10 -56.35 37.58
CA LEU A 7 67.14 -55.05 36.92
C LEU A 7 66.44 -55.07 35.56
N SER A 8 66.63 -56.13 34.77
CA SER A 8 65.98 -56.27 33.46
C SER A 8 64.45 -56.39 33.58
N LEU A 9 63.95 -57.11 34.59
CA LEU A 9 62.50 -57.23 34.83
C LEU A 9 61.90 -55.90 35.32
N VAL A 10 62.60 -55.18 36.21
CA VAL A 10 62.16 -53.86 36.69
C VAL A 10 62.14 -52.84 35.55
N THR A 11 63.11 -52.87 34.62
CA THR A 11 63.09 -51.99 33.45
C THR A 11 61.98 -52.33 32.46
N VAL A 12 61.66 -53.61 32.26
CA VAL A 12 60.56 -53.99 31.34
C VAL A 12 59.19 -53.63 31.93
N VAL A 13 59.00 -53.83 33.24
CA VAL A 13 57.76 -53.40 33.94
C VAL A 13 57.66 -51.86 33.98
N ALA A 14 58.78 -51.15 34.17
CA ALA A 14 58.79 -49.68 34.12
C ALA A 14 58.50 -49.14 32.71
N VAL A 15 58.99 -49.78 31.65
CA VAL A 15 58.71 -49.35 30.25
C VAL A 15 57.26 -49.67 29.87
N LEU A 16 56.69 -50.80 30.32
CA LEU A 16 55.28 -51.13 30.09
C LEU A 16 54.31 -50.22 30.87
N ALA A 17 54.72 -49.75 32.06
CA ALA A 17 53.98 -48.76 32.84
C ALA A 17 54.05 -47.33 32.24
N ILE A 18 55.06 -47.03 31.42
CA ILE A 18 55.19 -45.73 30.74
C ILE A 18 54.47 -45.72 29.38
N VAL A 19 54.29 -46.87 28.73
CA VAL A 19 53.57 -46.97 27.43
C VAL A 19 52.03 -47.06 27.62
N SER A 20 51.55 -47.15 28.85
CA SER A 20 50.12 -47.13 29.21
C SER A 20 49.63 -45.77 29.72
N SER A 21 50.39 -44.69 29.53
CA SER A 21 49.80 -43.35 29.47
C SER A 21 49.24 -43.16 28.07
N ALA A 22 47.92 -43.24 27.98
CA ALA A 22 47.11 -43.04 26.79
C ALA A 22 47.72 -42.07 25.78
N THR A 23 47.65 -42.40 24.48
CA THR A 23 47.62 -41.39 23.42
C THR A 23 46.43 -40.46 23.69
N ILE A 24 46.65 -39.43 24.51
CA ILE A 24 45.72 -38.33 24.68
C ILE A 24 45.88 -37.48 23.43
N ALA A 25 44.91 -37.54 22.51
CA ALA A 25 44.85 -36.58 21.43
C ALA A 25 44.67 -35.18 22.04
N TYR A 26 45.69 -34.33 21.96
CA TYR A 26 45.71 -32.98 22.56
C TYR A 26 45.04 -31.93 21.67
N TYR A 27 44.61 -32.31 20.47
CA TYR A 27 43.87 -31.45 19.55
C TYR A 27 42.48 -32.06 19.35
N SER A 28 41.53 -31.55 20.14
CA SER A 28 40.11 -31.67 19.87
C SER A 28 39.59 -30.24 19.75
N ASP A 29 39.23 -29.81 18.55
CA ASP A 29 38.35 -28.67 18.38
C ASP A 29 36.89 -29.16 18.37
N THR A 30 35.99 -28.27 18.76
CA THR A 30 34.55 -28.51 18.77
C THR A 30 33.91 -27.29 18.15
N GLU A 31 33.49 -27.43 16.90
CA GLU A 31 32.76 -26.38 16.19
C GLU A 31 31.30 -26.41 16.63
N LYS A 32 30.91 -25.42 17.43
CA LYS A 32 29.57 -25.32 18.00
C LYS A 32 28.81 -24.21 17.30
N SER A 33 27.86 -24.59 16.43
CA SER A 33 26.89 -23.64 15.92
C SER A 33 25.80 -23.40 16.99
N THR A 34 25.85 -22.25 17.65
CA THR A 34 24.88 -21.84 18.69
C THR A 34 24.06 -20.66 18.22
N GLY A 35 22.76 -20.67 18.51
CA GLY A 35 21.86 -19.59 18.11
C GLY A 35 21.32 -19.72 16.68
N ASN A 36 21.31 -20.93 16.11
CA ASN A 36 20.59 -21.17 14.86
C ASN A 36 19.09 -20.94 15.10
N THR A 37 18.53 -19.98 14.39
CA THR A 37 17.11 -19.60 14.45
C THR A 37 16.49 -19.81 13.07
N PHE A 38 15.32 -20.48 13.03
CA PHE A 38 14.42 -20.39 11.90
C PHE A 38 13.42 -19.27 12.20
N MET A 39 13.42 -18.24 11.37
CA MET A 39 12.41 -17.18 11.38
C MET A 39 11.63 -17.28 10.06
N ALA A 40 10.31 -17.39 10.14
CA ALA A 40 9.47 -17.28 8.96
C ALA A 40 9.47 -15.82 8.50
N GLY A 41 9.51 -15.57 7.19
CA GLY A 41 9.30 -14.23 6.66
C GLY A 41 7.82 -13.86 6.79
N SER A 42 7.54 -12.63 7.24
CA SER A 42 6.23 -11.98 7.06
C SER A 42 6.15 -11.33 5.68
N ILE A 43 4.95 -10.94 5.28
CA ILE A 43 4.77 -9.84 4.33
C ILE A 43 4.33 -8.69 5.19
N ASP A 44 4.97 -7.53 5.02
CA ASP A 44 4.44 -6.25 5.49
C ASP A 44 4.12 -5.45 4.24
N LEU A 45 2.87 -5.04 4.14
CA LEU A 45 2.47 -3.95 3.27
C LEU A 45 1.98 -2.85 4.21
N GLU A 46 2.83 -1.87 4.42
CA GLU A 46 2.47 -0.66 5.15
C GLU A 46 2.12 0.43 4.12
N ILE A 47 1.24 1.34 4.50
CA ILE A 47 0.75 2.38 3.61
C ILE A 47 1.01 3.73 4.28
N ASP A 48 1.19 4.78 3.49
CA ASP A 48 1.07 6.16 3.97
C ASP A 48 0.21 6.98 3.01
N ASN A 49 -0.15 8.18 3.45
CA ASN A 49 -0.93 9.10 2.65
C ASN A 49 -0.52 10.54 2.93
N GLU A 50 -0.35 11.32 1.86
CA GLU A 50 -0.33 12.79 1.92
C GLU A 50 -1.52 13.31 1.14
N SER A 51 -2.33 14.19 1.75
CA SER A 51 -3.62 14.63 1.20
C SER A 51 -3.74 16.15 1.23
N TYR A 52 -4.30 16.71 0.16
CA TYR A 52 -4.51 18.12 -0.07
C TYR A 52 -5.98 18.37 -0.44
N TYR A 53 -6.54 19.47 0.06
CA TYR A 53 -7.89 19.93 -0.26
C TYR A 53 -7.80 21.37 -0.74
N ASN A 54 -8.23 21.61 -1.98
CA ASN A 54 -8.08 22.90 -2.66
C ASN A 54 -6.64 23.45 -2.59
N GLY A 55 -5.64 22.56 -2.72
CA GLY A 55 -4.21 22.89 -2.65
C GLY A 55 -3.64 23.05 -1.24
N GLU A 56 -4.46 22.94 -0.19
CA GLU A 56 -4.02 23.07 1.20
C GLU A 56 -3.84 21.71 1.86
N TYR A 57 -2.67 21.47 2.48
CA TYR A 57 -2.34 20.23 3.17
C TYR A 57 -3.35 19.89 4.28
N GLN A 58 -3.79 18.62 4.32
CA GLN A 58 -4.82 18.13 5.24
C GLN A 58 -4.25 17.15 6.26
N PRO A 59 -3.93 17.58 7.50
CA PRO A 59 -3.34 16.70 8.51
C PRO A 59 -4.31 15.63 9.04
N GLY A 60 -5.62 15.78 8.81
CA GLY A 60 -6.63 14.80 9.24
C GLY A 60 -6.73 13.57 8.33
N THR A 61 -6.22 13.69 7.10
CA THR A 61 -6.19 12.63 6.08
C THR A 61 -4.77 12.36 5.60
N SER A 62 -3.76 13.05 6.15
CA SER A 62 -2.34 12.78 5.91
C SER A 62 -1.72 12.12 7.12
N TRP A 63 -1.06 10.99 6.91
CA TRP A 63 -0.53 10.17 7.98
C TRP A 63 0.70 9.40 7.49
N ALA A 64 1.63 9.17 8.41
CA ALA A 64 2.86 8.44 8.13
C ALA A 64 2.61 6.93 8.07
N LEU A 65 3.62 6.21 7.58
CA LEU A 65 3.62 4.76 7.40
C LEU A 65 2.95 3.99 8.55
N ASP A 66 1.90 3.23 8.23
CA ASP A 66 1.14 2.43 9.21
C ASP A 66 0.43 1.24 8.55
N ASP A 67 0.02 0.29 9.40
CA ASP A 67 -0.98 -0.72 9.06
C ASP A 67 -2.37 -0.08 9.07
N LEU A 68 -3.13 -0.26 7.98
CA LEU A 68 -4.49 0.28 7.89
C LEU A 68 -5.42 -0.36 8.93
N THR A 69 -5.99 0.46 9.80
CA THR A 69 -7.01 0.08 10.78
C THR A 69 -8.19 1.05 10.78
N ASP A 70 -7.93 2.36 10.89
CA ASP A 70 -8.94 3.42 10.95
C ASP A 70 -8.54 4.71 10.21
N GLN A 71 -7.42 4.69 9.48
CA GLN A 71 -6.92 5.81 8.69
C GLN A 71 -7.89 6.15 7.55
N LEU A 72 -8.04 7.44 7.27
CA LEU A 72 -8.97 7.96 6.27
C LEU A 72 -8.20 8.63 5.14
N PHE A 73 -8.47 8.21 3.91
CA PHE A 73 -7.95 8.85 2.68
C PHE A 73 -8.75 10.10 2.29
N PHE A 74 -9.91 10.32 2.88
CA PHE A 74 -10.70 11.55 2.71
C PHE A 74 -11.68 11.67 3.87
N ASN A 75 -11.91 12.89 4.35
CA ASN A 75 -12.90 13.17 5.40
C ASN A 75 -13.28 14.65 5.37
N PHE A 76 -14.10 15.01 4.38
CA PHE A 76 -14.52 16.38 4.14
C PHE A 76 -16.02 16.53 4.44
N THR A 77 -16.36 17.45 5.33
CA THR A 77 -17.73 17.60 5.85
C THR A 77 -18.52 18.75 5.24
N ASP A 78 -17.88 19.58 4.39
CA ASP A 78 -18.48 20.80 3.84
C ASP A 78 -17.96 21.07 2.42
N LEU A 79 -18.20 20.09 1.53
CA LEU A 79 -17.87 20.19 0.12
C LEU A 79 -18.74 21.24 -0.58
N LYS A 80 -18.10 22.05 -1.42
CA LYS A 80 -18.72 23.08 -2.25
C LYS A 80 -18.48 22.75 -3.72
N PRO A 81 -19.43 23.06 -4.62
CA PRO A 81 -19.21 22.89 -6.05
C PRO A 81 -17.87 23.50 -6.51
N GLY A 82 -17.05 22.70 -7.19
CA GLY A 82 -15.72 23.08 -7.65
C GLY A 82 -14.60 22.78 -6.66
N ASP A 83 -14.91 22.30 -5.46
CA ASP A 83 -13.91 21.76 -4.55
C ASP A 83 -13.25 20.52 -5.13
N TRP A 84 -11.97 20.38 -4.84
CA TRP A 84 -11.16 19.27 -5.27
C TRP A 84 -10.15 18.88 -4.20
N GLY A 85 -9.56 17.70 -4.36
CA GLY A 85 -8.44 17.28 -3.55
C GLY A 85 -7.58 16.26 -4.26
N GLU A 86 -6.38 16.09 -3.74
CA GLU A 86 -5.34 15.23 -4.29
C GLU A 86 -4.68 14.48 -3.14
N ASP A 87 -4.27 13.24 -3.40
CA ASP A 87 -3.49 12.47 -2.46
C ASP A 87 -2.37 11.69 -3.15
N THR A 88 -1.22 11.61 -2.49
CA THR A 88 -0.18 10.61 -2.77
C THR A 88 -0.32 9.48 -1.78
N VAL A 89 -0.78 8.33 -2.26
CA VAL A 89 -0.87 7.08 -1.48
C VAL A 89 0.38 6.25 -1.76
N SER A 90 1.18 5.95 -0.74
CA SER A 90 2.40 5.15 -0.92
C SER A 90 2.24 3.75 -0.34
N LEU A 91 2.66 2.74 -1.11
CA LEU A 91 2.66 1.33 -0.73
C LEU A 91 4.08 0.87 -0.49
N HIS A 92 4.38 0.42 0.73
CA HIS A 92 5.72 0.00 1.13
C HIS A 92 5.79 -1.51 1.28
N VAL A 93 6.55 -2.15 0.41
CA VAL A 93 6.76 -3.60 0.44
C VAL A 93 8.11 -3.87 1.11
N GLU A 94 8.11 -4.09 2.42
CA GLU A 94 9.34 -4.09 3.21
C GLU A 94 10.19 -5.36 3.00
N SER A 95 9.60 -6.53 3.23
CA SER A 95 10.38 -7.72 3.57
C SER A 95 10.47 -8.77 2.45
N ASN A 96 9.35 -9.13 1.83
CA ASN A 96 9.29 -10.17 0.80
C ASN A 96 8.53 -9.68 -0.42
N LYS A 97 8.87 -10.23 -1.58
CA LYS A 97 8.11 -9.99 -2.81
C LYS A 97 6.64 -10.35 -2.59
N ALA A 98 5.76 -9.48 -3.02
CA ALA A 98 4.33 -9.59 -2.77
C ALA A 98 3.52 -9.34 -4.05
N TRP A 99 2.39 -10.03 -4.15
CA TRP A 99 1.26 -9.60 -4.95
C TRP A 99 0.46 -8.60 -4.15
N ALA A 100 -0.20 -7.67 -4.82
CA ALA A 100 -1.02 -6.68 -4.18
C ALA A 100 -2.28 -6.38 -5.00
N CYS A 101 -3.38 -6.17 -4.29
CA CYS A 101 -4.67 -5.78 -4.85
C CYS A 101 -5.22 -4.61 -4.04
N ALA A 102 -5.98 -3.74 -4.68
CA ALA A 102 -6.78 -2.72 -4.01
C ALA A 102 -8.26 -2.97 -4.32
N ASN A 103 -9.15 -2.65 -3.39
CA ASN A 103 -10.59 -2.66 -3.62
C ASN A 103 -11.18 -1.35 -3.08
N ILE A 104 -12.04 -0.73 -3.88
CA ILE A 104 -12.75 0.48 -3.50
C ILE A 104 -14.23 0.14 -3.43
N THR A 105 -14.83 0.34 -2.26
CA THR A 105 -16.27 0.12 -2.04
C THR A 105 -16.98 1.44 -1.80
N LEU A 106 -18.20 1.56 -2.29
CA LEU A 106 -19.12 2.60 -1.85
C LEU A 106 -19.98 2.03 -0.72
N THR A 107 -19.95 2.66 0.45
CA THR A 107 -20.62 2.17 1.66
C THR A 107 -21.88 2.97 2.01
N GLU A 108 -21.97 4.21 1.53
CA GLU A 108 -23.12 5.08 1.74
C GLU A 108 -23.20 6.16 0.65
N SER A 109 -24.39 6.41 0.10
CA SER A 109 -24.72 7.62 -0.69
C SER A 109 -26.08 8.14 -0.22
N LYS A 110 -26.06 8.77 0.95
CA LYS A 110 -27.25 9.01 1.75
C LYS A 110 -27.66 10.47 1.68
N GLU A 111 -28.95 10.63 1.48
CA GLU A 111 -29.66 11.87 1.70
C GLU A 111 -29.95 12.06 3.21
N ASN A 112 -29.38 13.12 3.81
CA ASN A 112 -29.47 13.41 5.25
C ASN A 112 -30.55 14.42 5.61
N GLY A 113 -31.13 15.11 4.64
CA GLY A 113 -32.35 15.87 4.83
C GLY A 113 -32.47 17.10 3.93
N MET A 114 -33.54 17.13 3.15
CA MET A 114 -33.86 18.21 2.23
C MET A 114 -34.08 19.58 2.88
N THR A 115 -33.08 20.43 2.78
CA THR A 115 -33.22 21.86 3.12
C THR A 115 -33.64 22.67 1.90
N ASN A 116 -34.00 23.95 2.05
CA ASN A 116 -34.27 24.81 0.88
C ASN A 116 -32.95 25.50 0.50
N PRO A 117 -32.44 25.37 -0.75
CA PRO A 117 -33.18 25.12 -2.00
C PRO A 117 -33.30 23.68 -2.52
N GLU A 118 -32.58 22.71 -1.94
CA GLU A 118 -32.58 21.29 -2.32
C GLU A 118 -34.00 20.70 -2.45
N SER A 119 -34.86 20.92 -1.45
CA SER A 119 -36.26 20.45 -1.38
C SER A 119 -37.18 20.94 -2.51
N LYS A 120 -36.70 21.85 -3.38
CA LYS A 120 -37.43 22.35 -4.56
C LYS A 120 -37.07 21.60 -5.84
N VAL A 121 -35.91 20.97 -5.85
CA VAL A 121 -35.32 20.33 -7.03
C VAL A 121 -35.10 18.84 -6.82
N ASP A 122 -35.13 18.38 -5.57
CA ASP A 122 -34.97 16.98 -5.22
C ASP A 122 -36.15 16.39 -4.40
N SER A 123 -36.36 15.10 -4.59
CA SER A 123 -37.41 14.27 -3.98
C SER A 123 -36.95 12.83 -3.67
N THR A 124 -35.67 12.49 -3.87
CA THR A 124 -35.08 11.18 -3.57
C THR A 124 -34.84 11.03 -2.07
N TRP A 125 -34.85 9.81 -1.54
CA TRP A 125 -34.67 9.61 -0.09
C TRP A 125 -34.04 8.25 0.18
N GLY A 126 -33.33 8.15 1.30
CA GLY A 126 -32.81 6.89 1.83
C GLY A 126 -31.29 6.79 1.73
N GLN A 127 -30.77 5.59 2.04
CA GLN A 127 -29.33 5.32 2.13
C GLN A 127 -28.58 5.43 0.79
N TRP A 128 -29.30 5.33 -0.32
CA TRP A 128 -28.78 5.34 -1.71
C TRP A 128 -29.54 6.37 -2.54
N GLY A 129 -29.94 7.46 -1.90
CA GLY A 129 -30.76 8.50 -2.50
C GLY A 129 -30.14 9.87 -2.39
N GLY A 130 -28.83 10.00 -2.08
CA GLY A 130 -28.12 11.26 -2.27
C GLY A 130 -27.58 11.35 -3.70
N GLU A 131 -27.39 12.58 -4.18
CA GLU A 131 -26.87 12.94 -5.51
C GLU A 131 -25.43 13.48 -5.46
N LEU A 132 -24.83 13.58 -4.27
CA LEU A 132 -23.43 13.98 -4.13
C LEU A 132 -22.47 12.99 -4.84
N ASP A 133 -22.75 11.69 -4.81
CA ASP A 133 -21.91 10.67 -5.48
C ASP A 133 -21.93 10.79 -7.02
N ASP A 134 -23.06 11.22 -7.59
CA ASP A 134 -23.21 11.54 -9.01
C ASP A 134 -22.38 12.74 -9.46
N ASN A 135 -21.94 13.58 -8.53
CA ASN A 135 -21.16 14.78 -8.79
C ASN A 135 -19.71 14.68 -8.27
N LEU A 136 -19.35 13.60 -7.60
CA LEU A 136 -17.98 13.33 -7.15
C LEU A 136 -17.26 12.43 -8.15
N SER A 137 -16.32 13.01 -8.88
CA SER A 137 -15.45 12.31 -9.83
C SER A 137 -14.10 12.01 -9.21
N PHE A 138 -13.56 10.83 -9.45
CA PHE A 138 -12.25 10.37 -8.99
C PHE A 138 -11.39 9.93 -10.17
N VAL A 139 -10.07 10.12 -10.03
CA VAL A 139 -9.06 9.51 -10.88
C VAL A 139 -7.89 9.03 -10.03
N PHE A 140 -7.34 7.88 -10.41
CA PHE A 140 -6.17 7.26 -9.81
C PHE A 140 -5.16 6.95 -10.91
N TRP A 141 -3.88 7.21 -10.66
CA TRP A 141 -2.78 6.94 -11.58
C TRP A 141 -1.56 6.37 -10.85
N ILE A 142 -0.66 5.72 -11.59
CA ILE A 142 0.68 5.40 -11.09
C ILE A 142 1.41 6.71 -10.97
N ASP A 143 1.88 7.01 -9.77
CA ASP A 143 2.58 8.24 -9.46
C ASP A 143 4.06 7.94 -9.20
N ASP A 144 4.93 8.92 -9.39
CA ASP A 144 6.34 8.82 -9.01
C ASP A 144 6.65 9.38 -7.61
N GLY A 145 5.61 9.85 -6.89
CA GLY A 145 5.67 10.37 -5.53
C GLY A 145 5.53 11.90 -5.46
N ASP A 146 5.21 12.55 -6.57
CA ASP A 146 5.15 14.00 -6.69
C ASP A 146 3.72 14.58 -6.73
N ASN A 147 2.71 13.69 -6.81
CA ASN A 147 1.28 14.00 -6.87
C ASN A 147 0.85 14.74 -8.13
N VAL A 148 1.58 14.62 -9.24
CA VAL A 148 1.31 15.32 -10.49
C VAL A 148 1.11 14.33 -11.62
N TRP A 149 -0.10 14.30 -12.18
CA TRP A 149 -0.37 13.37 -13.28
C TRP A 149 0.29 13.79 -14.61
N GLU A 150 1.46 13.24 -14.93
CA GLU A 150 2.22 13.57 -16.14
C GLU A 150 1.86 12.66 -17.31
N GLN A 151 2.46 12.90 -18.49
CA GLN A 151 2.11 12.24 -19.76
C GLN A 151 2.62 10.81 -19.93
N ASP A 152 3.67 10.44 -19.21
CA ASP A 152 4.31 9.12 -19.22
C ASP A 152 3.77 8.17 -18.14
N GLU A 153 3.05 8.70 -17.17
CA GLU A 153 2.35 7.93 -16.15
C GLU A 153 1.13 7.18 -16.69
N GLN A 154 0.62 6.21 -15.93
CA GLN A 154 -0.51 5.39 -16.38
C GLN A 154 -1.73 5.58 -15.48
N LYS A 155 -2.89 5.82 -16.10
CA LYS A 155 -4.15 5.82 -15.38
C LYS A 155 -4.50 4.42 -14.89
N LEU A 156 -4.79 4.29 -13.60
CA LEU A 156 -5.29 3.06 -13.00
C LEU A 156 -6.79 2.95 -13.20
N MET A 157 -7.55 3.93 -12.69
CA MET A 157 -9.01 3.96 -12.81
C MET A 157 -9.53 5.40 -12.71
N SER A 158 -10.74 5.62 -13.21
CA SER A 158 -11.43 6.90 -13.11
C SER A 158 -12.93 6.70 -13.27
N GLY A 159 -13.74 7.48 -12.56
CA GLY A 159 -15.18 7.41 -12.63
C GLY A 159 -15.84 8.27 -11.57
N LYS A 160 -17.17 8.26 -11.54
CA LYS A 160 -17.94 8.87 -10.46
C LYS A 160 -18.05 7.91 -9.28
N ALA A 161 -18.27 8.44 -8.09
CA ALA A 161 -18.56 7.60 -6.93
C ALA A 161 -19.81 6.73 -7.16
N SER A 162 -20.82 7.26 -7.87
CA SER A 162 -22.04 6.52 -8.21
C SER A 162 -21.84 5.37 -9.22
N ASP A 163 -20.69 5.29 -9.89
CA ASP A 163 -20.35 4.16 -10.77
C ASP A 163 -19.97 2.90 -9.96
N LEU A 164 -19.70 3.02 -8.65
CA LEU A 164 -19.37 1.89 -7.79
C LEU A 164 -20.61 1.06 -7.41
N PRO A 165 -20.49 -0.27 -7.28
CA PRO A 165 -21.60 -1.11 -6.84
C PRO A 165 -22.12 -0.75 -5.44
N GLN A 166 -23.43 -0.54 -5.32
CA GLN A 166 -24.13 -0.24 -4.05
C GLN A 166 -24.46 -1.49 -3.21
N ASP A 167 -23.93 -2.66 -3.59
CA ASP A 167 -24.08 -3.93 -2.86
C ASP A 167 -22.90 -4.21 -1.91
N GLY A 168 -21.95 -3.28 -1.80
CA GLY A 168 -20.78 -3.36 -0.95
C GLY A 168 -19.65 -4.23 -1.52
N THR A 169 -19.78 -4.75 -2.76
CA THR A 169 -18.71 -5.54 -3.39
C THR A 169 -17.55 -4.69 -3.90
N GLY A 170 -17.83 -3.43 -4.26
CA GLY A 170 -16.84 -2.50 -4.79
C GLY A 170 -16.24 -2.93 -6.12
N VAL A 171 -15.11 -2.31 -6.45
CA VAL A 171 -14.32 -2.63 -7.64
C VAL A 171 -12.90 -2.97 -7.20
N THR A 172 -12.46 -4.17 -7.56
CA THR A 172 -11.08 -4.62 -7.32
C THR A 172 -10.18 -4.22 -8.47
N TYR A 173 -9.04 -3.65 -8.12
CA TYR A 173 -7.97 -3.29 -9.04
C TYR A 173 -6.70 -4.11 -8.71
N THR A 174 -6.11 -4.69 -9.75
CA THR A 174 -4.86 -5.44 -9.64
C THR A 174 -3.68 -4.48 -9.61
N LEU A 175 -2.96 -4.39 -8.48
CA LEU A 175 -1.72 -3.62 -8.42
C LEU A 175 -0.56 -4.47 -8.95
N ALA A 176 -0.45 -5.71 -8.48
CA ALA A 176 0.42 -6.72 -9.07
C ALA A 176 -0.07 -8.13 -8.73
N ASP A 177 -0.13 -9.01 -9.73
CA ASP A 177 -0.41 -10.43 -9.59
C ASP A 177 0.36 -11.26 -10.63
N SER A 178 0.08 -12.56 -10.71
CA SER A 178 0.80 -13.45 -11.65
C SER A 178 0.55 -13.14 -13.13
N GLU A 179 -0.47 -12.35 -13.45
CA GLU A 179 -0.82 -11.96 -14.82
C GLU A 179 -0.49 -10.50 -15.12
N GLU A 180 -0.50 -9.60 -14.13
CA GLU A 180 -0.40 -8.15 -14.31
C GLU A 180 0.55 -7.48 -13.31
N ASN A 181 1.10 -6.33 -13.69
CA ASN A 181 1.76 -5.42 -12.76
C ASN A 181 1.49 -4.00 -13.27
N ASN A 182 0.74 -3.25 -12.47
CA ASN A 182 0.17 -1.96 -12.83
C ASN A 182 0.65 -0.83 -11.92
N VAL A 183 1.65 -1.03 -11.07
CA VAL A 183 2.21 0.03 -10.20
C VAL A 183 3.73 0.19 -10.32
N GLY A 184 4.40 -0.69 -11.07
CA GLY A 184 5.83 -0.61 -11.32
C GLY A 184 6.46 -1.99 -11.44
N GLY A 185 6.89 -2.35 -12.65
CA GLY A 185 7.49 -3.65 -12.94
C GLY A 185 7.14 -4.15 -14.34
N SER A 186 7.55 -5.38 -14.65
CA SER A 186 7.08 -6.05 -15.87
C SER A 186 5.79 -6.82 -15.57
N LYS A 187 4.95 -6.99 -16.59
CA LYS A 187 3.76 -7.84 -16.52
C LYS A 187 4.09 -9.22 -15.90
N GLY A 188 3.40 -9.58 -14.81
CA GLY A 188 3.57 -10.84 -14.08
C GLY A 188 4.75 -10.86 -13.10
N ASP A 189 5.45 -9.74 -12.90
CA ASP A 189 6.42 -9.60 -11.83
C ASP A 189 5.73 -9.15 -10.52
N PRO A 190 6.08 -9.74 -9.37
CA PRO A 190 5.60 -9.27 -8.07
C PRO A 190 6.22 -7.93 -7.70
N LEU A 191 5.59 -7.23 -6.76
CA LEU A 191 6.19 -6.08 -6.10
C LEU A 191 7.49 -6.51 -5.41
N CYS A 192 8.52 -5.67 -5.53
CA CYS A 192 9.84 -5.93 -4.99
C CYS A 192 9.91 -5.59 -3.49
N CYS A 193 10.72 -6.36 -2.75
CA CYS A 193 11.05 -6.04 -1.36
C CYS A 193 11.94 -4.79 -1.27
N GLY A 194 11.74 -3.99 -0.24
CA GLY A 194 12.39 -2.70 -0.01
C GLY A 194 12.05 -1.66 -1.07
N SER A 195 10.86 -1.73 -1.66
CA SER A 195 10.39 -0.79 -2.69
C SER A 195 9.11 -0.09 -2.23
N THR A 196 9.02 1.19 -2.59
CA THR A 196 7.83 2.02 -2.41
C THR A 196 7.20 2.25 -3.77
N TYR A 197 5.88 2.14 -3.84
CA TYR A 197 5.08 2.38 -5.04
C TYR A 197 4.08 3.48 -4.73
N HIS A 198 3.95 4.48 -5.61
CA HIS A 198 3.04 5.59 -5.38
C HIS A 198 1.80 5.50 -6.28
N ILE A 199 0.66 5.82 -5.69
CA ILE A 199 -0.62 5.96 -6.38
C ILE A 199 -1.09 7.38 -6.13
N GLY A 200 -1.16 8.16 -7.20
CA GLY A 200 -1.78 9.47 -7.18
C GLY A 200 -3.29 9.30 -7.24
N LYS A 201 -4.00 10.10 -6.46
CA LYS A 201 -5.46 10.16 -6.43
C LYS A 201 -5.88 11.61 -6.53
N ALA A 202 -6.83 11.90 -7.40
CA ALA A 202 -7.50 13.20 -7.42
C ALA A 202 -9.00 13.02 -7.42
N TRP A 203 -9.71 13.95 -6.79
CA TRP A 203 -11.16 14.00 -6.80
C TRP A 203 -11.67 15.42 -7.04
N CYS A 204 -12.86 15.52 -7.62
CA CYS A 204 -13.51 16.78 -7.97
C CYS A 204 -15.01 16.68 -7.69
N PHE A 205 -15.53 17.66 -6.96
CA PHE A 205 -16.97 17.87 -6.81
C PHE A 205 -17.50 18.75 -7.95
N GLY A 206 -17.74 18.13 -9.09
CA GLY A 206 -18.12 18.77 -10.34
C GLY A 206 -17.57 18.04 -11.57
N GLU A 207 -17.40 18.79 -12.66
CA GLU A 207 -16.78 18.28 -13.89
C GLU A 207 -15.26 18.40 -13.82
N MET A 208 -14.58 17.25 -13.77
CA MET A 208 -13.12 17.17 -13.82
C MET A 208 -12.62 17.28 -15.26
N SER A 209 -11.70 18.21 -15.52
CA SER A 209 -10.95 18.30 -16.78
C SER A 209 -9.47 18.09 -16.52
N ILE A 210 -8.88 17.06 -17.12
CA ILE A 210 -7.48 16.71 -16.92
C ILE A 210 -6.63 17.29 -18.06
N ASN A 211 -5.61 18.05 -17.70
CA ASN A 211 -4.58 18.60 -18.57
C ASN A 211 -3.20 18.06 -18.16
N ARG A 212 -2.96 16.76 -18.37
CA ARG A 212 -1.72 16.05 -17.94
C ARG A 212 -0.45 16.87 -18.16
N ALA A 213 0.39 16.90 -17.14
CA ALA A 213 1.65 17.62 -17.16
C ALA A 213 2.59 17.07 -18.26
N PRO A 214 3.48 17.90 -18.82
CA PRO A 214 4.64 17.39 -19.55
C PRO A 214 5.45 16.41 -18.69
N GLU A 215 6.15 15.45 -19.31
CA GLU A 215 7.08 14.55 -18.61
C GLU A 215 8.12 15.33 -17.80
N ALA A 216 8.31 14.94 -16.53
CA ALA A 216 9.21 15.59 -15.57
C ALA A 216 8.94 17.10 -15.38
N ALA A 217 7.66 17.49 -15.38
CA ALA A 217 7.27 18.88 -15.20
C ALA A 217 7.56 19.41 -13.79
N TYR A 218 7.74 18.53 -12.80
CA TYR A 218 7.85 18.90 -11.41
C TYR A 218 9.13 18.30 -10.77
N ASP A 219 10.02 19.18 -10.26
CA ASP A 219 11.28 18.83 -9.57
C ASP A 219 11.12 19.08 -8.05
N GLY A 220 9.91 18.83 -7.53
CA GLY A 220 9.51 19.14 -6.17
C GLY A 220 9.09 20.61 -5.96
N PRO A 221 8.67 20.97 -4.73
CA PRO A 221 8.13 22.28 -4.44
C PRO A 221 9.25 23.34 -4.51
N THR A 222 9.32 24.07 -5.62
CA THR A 222 10.05 25.34 -5.63
C THR A 222 9.17 26.39 -4.94
N ASP A 223 9.72 27.00 -3.89
CA ASP A 223 9.11 27.84 -2.84
C ASP A 223 8.22 29.04 -3.31
N ASP A 224 7.93 29.20 -4.60
CA ASP A 224 7.24 30.37 -5.15
C ASP A 224 6.29 30.11 -6.36
N ASP A 225 6.15 28.87 -6.83
CA ASP A 225 5.17 28.54 -7.88
C ASP A 225 4.11 27.60 -7.30
N VAL A 226 2.86 28.08 -7.22
CA VAL A 226 1.71 27.20 -7.03
C VAL A 226 1.81 26.14 -8.13
N PRO A 227 1.93 24.83 -7.80
CA PRO A 227 1.95 23.81 -8.83
C PRO A 227 0.74 24.06 -9.72
N ASP A 228 0.95 24.24 -11.04
CA ASP A 228 -0.16 24.26 -11.98
C ASP A 228 -0.87 22.92 -11.76
N ASN A 229 -2.01 22.91 -11.06
CA ASN A 229 -2.76 21.69 -10.90
C ASN A 229 -3.19 21.28 -12.31
N TYR A 230 -2.61 20.18 -12.79
CA TYR A 230 -2.81 19.70 -14.15
C TYR A 230 -4.20 19.06 -14.33
N PHE A 231 -5.15 19.42 -13.48
CA PHE A 231 -6.58 19.27 -13.71
C PHE A 231 -7.35 20.47 -13.13
N THR A 232 -8.55 20.69 -13.66
CA THR A 232 -9.50 21.70 -13.16
C THR A 232 -10.79 21.03 -12.72
N CYS A 233 -11.40 21.54 -11.64
CA CYS A 233 -12.71 21.10 -11.18
C CYS A 233 -13.75 22.20 -11.42
N ASP A 234 -14.69 21.96 -12.35
CA ASP A 234 -15.78 22.90 -12.66
C ASP A 234 -17.08 22.50 -11.94
N GLY A 235 -17.40 23.22 -10.87
CA GLY A 235 -18.64 23.05 -10.11
C GLY A 235 -19.88 23.71 -10.72
N SER A 236 -19.78 24.39 -11.87
CA SER A 236 -20.86 25.24 -12.39
C SER A 236 -22.15 24.49 -12.75
N ASN A 237 -22.05 23.20 -13.04
CA ASN A 237 -23.18 22.32 -13.34
C ASN A 237 -23.69 21.55 -12.13
N VAL A 238 -23.07 21.69 -10.95
CA VAL A 238 -23.55 21.04 -9.72
C VAL A 238 -24.77 21.80 -9.21
N GLY A 239 -25.91 21.10 -9.15
CA GLY A 239 -27.16 21.67 -8.68
C GLY A 239 -27.28 21.67 -7.15
N ASN A 240 -28.48 22.01 -6.67
CA ASN A 240 -28.75 22.11 -5.23
C ASN A 240 -29.16 20.77 -4.60
N GLU A 241 -29.42 19.75 -5.41
CA GLU A 241 -29.81 18.40 -5.01
C GLU A 241 -28.79 17.73 -4.10
N SER A 242 -27.50 17.95 -4.33
CA SER A 242 -26.42 17.33 -3.53
C SER A 242 -26.18 17.98 -2.16
N GLN A 243 -27.02 18.93 -1.73
CA GLN A 243 -26.84 19.61 -0.46
C GLN A 243 -27.18 18.66 0.69
N THR A 244 -26.41 18.73 1.79
CA THR A 244 -26.61 17.89 2.99
C THR A 244 -26.35 16.38 2.83
N ASP A 245 -26.28 15.89 1.60
CA ASP A 245 -25.89 14.53 1.28
C ASP A 245 -24.57 14.07 1.90
N THR A 246 -24.41 12.76 1.98
CA THR A 246 -23.17 12.12 2.42
C THR A 246 -22.82 10.96 1.52
N VAL A 247 -21.56 10.95 1.09
CA VAL A 247 -20.94 9.83 0.39
C VAL A 247 -19.85 9.26 1.28
N LYS A 248 -19.81 7.93 1.41
CA LYS A 248 -18.74 7.20 2.09
C LYS A 248 -18.29 6.02 1.26
N GLY A 249 -17.00 5.73 1.33
CA GLY A 249 -16.42 4.54 0.73
C GLY A 249 -15.19 4.09 1.49
N ASP A 250 -14.88 2.81 1.37
CA ASP A 250 -13.71 2.20 1.98
C ASP A 250 -12.70 1.85 0.87
N ILE A 251 -11.41 2.03 1.18
CA ILE A 251 -10.30 1.58 0.34
C ILE A 251 -9.55 0.49 1.11
N THR A 252 -9.52 -0.72 0.56
CA THR A 252 -8.87 -1.88 1.16
C THR A 252 -7.70 -2.32 0.29
N PHE A 253 -6.56 -2.55 0.92
CA PHE A 253 -5.40 -3.15 0.27
C PHE A 253 -5.19 -4.57 0.79
N TYR A 254 -4.78 -5.46 -0.11
CA TYR A 254 -4.43 -6.83 0.22
C TYR A 254 -3.07 -7.16 -0.36
N ALA A 255 -2.23 -7.87 0.42
CA ALA A 255 -0.94 -8.34 0.00
C ALA A 255 -0.79 -9.86 0.22
N GLU A 256 -0.24 -10.56 -0.77
CA GLU A 256 0.01 -12.00 -0.70
C GLU A 256 1.41 -12.39 -1.14
N GLN A 257 2.02 -13.38 -0.48
CA GLN A 257 3.43 -13.65 -0.66
C GLN A 257 3.65 -14.31 -2.01
N TYR A 258 4.55 -13.75 -2.81
CA TYR A 258 4.93 -14.31 -4.10
C TYR A 258 5.46 -15.75 -4.00
N ARG A 259 6.40 -15.98 -3.07
CA ARG A 259 7.23 -17.19 -3.01
C ARG A 259 6.43 -18.49 -2.94
N ASN A 260 5.31 -18.47 -2.22
CA ASN A 260 4.48 -19.64 -1.98
C ASN A 260 3.21 -19.65 -2.83
N ASN A 261 2.85 -18.51 -3.42
CA ASN A 261 1.64 -18.33 -4.22
C ASN A 261 1.98 -17.74 -5.60
N PRO A 262 2.82 -18.41 -6.42
CA PRO A 262 3.34 -17.82 -7.66
C PRO A 262 2.28 -17.59 -8.75
N ASN A 263 1.08 -18.17 -8.60
CA ASN A 263 -0.02 -18.07 -9.56
C ASN A 263 -1.24 -17.34 -8.96
N PHE A 264 -1.04 -16.54 -7.92
CA PHE A 264 -2.13 -15.74 -7.34
C PHE A 264 -2.62 -14.73 -8.38
N THR A 265 -3.93 -14.51 -8.41
CA THR A 265 -4.58 -13.46 -9.19
C THR A 265 -5.55 -12.70 -8.31
N CYS A 266 -5.67 -11.38 -8.52
CA CYS A 266 -6.59 -10.55 -7.72
C CYS A 266 -8.06 -10.96 -7.91
N ASP A 267 -8.40 -11.60 -9.03
CA ASP A 267 -9.73 -12.21 -9.27
C ASP A 267 -10.09 -13.31 -8.26
N SER A 268 -9.09 -13.93 -7.64
CA SER A 268 -9.29 -14.96 -6.61
C SER A 268 -9.46 -14.41 -5.20
N TRP A 269 -9.17 -13.11 -5.01
CA TRP A 269 -9.36 -12.41 -3.74
C TRP A 269 -10.80 -11.89 -3.63
N THR A 270 -11.45 -12.21 -2.52
CA THR A 270 -12.75 -11.64 -2.13
C THR A 270 -12.51 -10.69 -0.94
N PRO A 271 -12.61 -9.37 -1.16
CA PRO A 271 -12.46 -8.35 -0.11
C PRO A 271 -13.45 -8.50 1.05
#